data_AF-A0AAE3ZL94-F1
#
_entry.id   AF-A0AAE3ZL94-F1
#
_cell.length_a   1.000
_cell.length_b   1.000
_cell.length_c   1.000
_cell.angle_alpha   90.00
_cell.angle_beta   90.00
_cell.angle_gamma   90.00
#
_symmetry.space_group_name_H-M   'P 1'
#
loop_
_entity.id
_entity.type
_entity.pdbx_description
1 polymer ?
#
loop_
_entity_poly.entity_id
_entity_poly.type
_entity_poly.pdbx_seq_one_letter_code
_entity_poly.pdbx_strand_id
1 'polypeptide(L)'
;MEGAGWAGLLTAIHDTLFACDRETRFALAGTDRRLWLTVRADTVTAEIPAYDPAMLTELGWRAPRVGQGVWSYEAPRTVEHVDWLCRFAVYSASLMITSDPGTLTFHESDPAADPTPAPVLTVVPDPGSSPVLTRDPAASAPAPTPVLAVAPDPAPTPDPALAPDLALAPGPALAPEPVVAPEPALSIVPEWQPEPEPEWAWESEAEATAALPVMRAADPVPPAPLTVVPEPEAAPRTPEEALAALRAVLTGAVAERDLTGYVAALRGAAVSMPLLDDPSPETGVRPAVVRGADNAIFLPIFTSPDGLADFAGTGVPFLTLAFGDLLDDWPEPDWGMIVDPRTEWTLTLTADTLAGLRVTTFPTAAAG
;
A
#
# COMPACT_ATOMS: atom_id res chain seq x y z
N MET A 1 12.76 -26.43 8.27
CA MET A 1 12.56 -25.38 7.24
C MET A 1 13.52 -24.26 7.58
N GLU A 2 14.73 -24.29 6.99
CA GLU A 2 15.75 -23.25 7.19
C GLU A 2 15.56 -22.15 6.13
N GLY A 3 15.40 -20.90 6.57
CA GLY A 3 15.73 -19.72 5.76
C GLY A 3 14.71 -19.20 4.74
N ALA A 4 13.42 -19.52 4.88
CA ALA A 4 12.41 -18.92 4.03
C ALA A 4 11.95 -17.59 4.67
N GLY A 5 12.41 -16.45 4.15
CA GLY A 5 11.94 -15.12 4.59
C GLY A 5 10.43 -14.94 4.41
N TRP A 6 9.92 -13.71 4.52
CA TRP A 6 8.48 -13.45 4.47
C TRP A 6 7.71 -14.13 3.31
N ALA A 7 8.30 -14.18 2.11
CA ALA A 7 7.70 -14.86 0.95
C ALA A 7 7.56 -16.38 1.14
N GLY A 8 8.53 -17.02 1.81
CA GLY A 8 8.49 -18.45 2.08
C GLY A 8 7.48 -18.81 3.16
N LEU A 9 7.38 -17.99 4.21
CA LEU A 9 6.33 -18.11 5.22
C LEU A 9 4.93 -17.95 4.59
N LEU A 10 4.76 -16.95 3.72
CA LEU A 10 3.51 -16.73 2.98
C LEU A 10 3.09 -17.97 2.20
N THR A 11 4.02 -18.54 1.42
CA THR A 11 3.78 -19.76 0.62
C THR A 11 3.40 -20.93 1.53
N ALA A 12 4.12 -21.13 2.64
CA ALA A 12 3.85 -22.22 3.57
C ALA A 12 2.47 -22.11 4.25
N ILE A 13 2.06 -20.90 4.64
CA ILE A 13 0.73 -20.66 5.21
C ILE A 13 -0.33 -20.96 4.14
N HIS A 14 -0.18 -20.38 2.94
CA HIS A 14 -1.13 -20.56 1.85
C HIS A 14 -1.36 -22.04 1.52
N ASP A 15 -0.29 -22.80 1.28
CA ASP A 15 -0.37 -24.22 0.96
C ASP A 15 -1.02 -25.04 2.08
N THR A 16 -0.72 -24.70 3.34
CA THR A 16 -1.30 -25.38 4.51
C THR A 16 -2.79 -25.10 4.63
N LEU A 17 -3.22 -23.85 4.48
CA LEU A 17 -4.65 -23.49 4.56
C LEU A 17 -5.45 -24.10 3.40
N PHE A 18 -4.86 -24.23 2.21
CA PHE A 18 -5.50 -24.90 1.08
C PHE A 18 -5.63 -26.40 1.26
N ALA A 19 -4.60 -27.06 1.77
CA ALA A 19 -4.60 -28.51 1.99
C ALA A 19 -5.49 -28.95 3.16
N CYS A 20 -5.92 -28.02 4.03
CA CYS A 20 -6.63 -28.32 5.27
C CYS A 20 -8.12 -28.69 5.04
N ASP A 21 -8.49 -29.96 5.06
CA ASP A 21 -9.87 -30.42 4.80
C ASP A 21 -10.79 -30.44 6.03
N ARG A 22 -10.25 -30.16 7.22
CA ARG A 22 -10.95 -30.23 8.51
C ARG A 22 -10.86 -28.90 9.26
N GLU A 23 -11.80 -28.67 10.18
CA GLU A 23 -11.72 -27.49 11.05
C GLU A 23 -10.44 -27.55 11.88
N THR A 24 -9.53 -26.60 11.62
CA THR A 24 -8.19 -26.59 12.20
C THR A 24 -7.81 -25.17 12.57
N ARG A 25 -7.26 -25.00 13.78
CA ARG A 25 -6.69 -23.73 14.22
C ARG A 25 -5.19 -23.81 14.05
N PHE A 26 -4.60 -22.82 13.41
CA PHE A 26 -3.16 -22.64 13.29
C PHE A 26 -2.73 -21.42 14.10
N ALA A 27 -1.52 -21.47 14.66
CA ALA A 27 -0.89 -20.36 15.33
C ALA A 27 0.32 -19.90 14.51
N LEU A 28 0.36 -18.59 14.23
CA LEU A 28 1.54 -17.88 13.80
C LEU A 28 2.12 -17.17 15.03
N ALA A 29 3.15 -17.76 15.64
CA ALA A 29 3.65 -17.35 16.94
C ALA A 29 5.11 -16.88 16.86
N GLY A 30 5.37 -15.71 17.44
CA GLY A 30 6.71 -15.26 17.85
C GLY A 30 6.95 -15.55 19.32
N THR A 31 7.92 -14.87 19.93
CA THR A 31 8.31 -15.10 21.33
C THR A 31 7.17 -14.83 22.33
N ASP A 32 6.52 -13.66 22.21
CA ASP A 32 5.53 -13.18 23.19
C ASP A 32 4.14 -12.91 22.59
N ARG A 33 4.03 -12.97 21.26
CA ARG A 33 2.84 -12.58 20.52
C ARG A 33 2.49 -13.62 19.47
N ARG A 34 1.20 -13.73 19.18
CA ARG A 34 0.62 -14.74 18.31
C ARG A 34 -0.62 -14.21 17.59
N LEU A 35 -0.78 -14.69 16.38
CA LEU A 35 -1.98 -14.56 15.55
C LEU A 35 -2.50 -15.96 15.27
N TRP A 36 -3.81 -16.15 15.32
CA TRP A 36 -4.44 -17.43 15.00
C TRP A 36 -5.17 -17.36 13.66
N LEU A 37 -5.12 -18.47 12.92
CA LEU A 37 -5.88 -18.69 11.70
C LEU A 37 -6.75 -19.93 11.90
N THR A 38 -8.07 -19.77 11.90
CA THR A 38 -9.02 -20.87 12.01
C THR A 38 -9.62 -21.16 10.65
N VAL A 39 -9.32 -22.34 10.10
CA VAL A 39 -9.91 -22.83 8.85
C VAL A 39 -11.19 -23.58 9.16
N ARG A 40 -12.28 -23.22 8.48
CA ARG A 40 -13.56 -23.95 8.48
C ARG A 40 -13.88 -24.45 7.08
N ALA A 41 -15.06 -25.06 6.92
CA ALA A 41 -15.49 -25.62 5.63
C ALA A 41 -15.59 -24.54 4.54
N ASP A 42 -16.14 -23.37 4.89
CA ASP A 42 -16.48 -22.28 3.95
C ASP A 42 -15.84 -20.94 4.29
N THR A 43 -15.21 -20.80 5.46
CA THR A 43 -14.56 -19.56 5.90
C THR A 43 -13.19 -19.80 6.51
N VAL A 44 -12.36 -18.75 6.48
CA VAL A 44 -11.10 -18.67 7.25
C VAL A 44 -11.16 -17.41 8.10
N THR A 45 -10.93 -17.57 9.41
CA THR A 45 -10.93 -16.47 10.37
C THR A 45 -9.51 -16.23 10.89
N ALA A 46 -9.01 -15.01 10.74
CA ALA A 46 -7.82 -14.54 11.43
C ALA A 46 -8.22 -13.87 12.75
N GLU A 47 -7.50 -14.16 13.82
CA GLU A 47 -7.73 -13.63 15.16
C GLU A 47 -6.42 -13.14 15.76
N ILE A 48 -6.43 -11.96 16.39
CA ILE A 48 -5.26 -11.40 17.08
C ILE A 48 -5.69 -10.73 18.39
N PRO A 49 -4.96 -10.91 19.51
CA PRO A 49 -5.21 -10.16 20.73
C PRO A 49 -5.07 -8.65 20.51
N ALA A 50 -5.65 -7.87 21.41
CA ALA A 50 -5.62 -6.41 21.39
C ALA A 50 -4.22 -5.82 21.75
N TYR A 51 -3.16 -6.25 21.07
CA TYR A 51 -1.78 -5.82 21.33
C TYR A 51 -1.61 -4.31 21.15
N ASP A 52 -2.17 -3.76 20.07
CA ASP A 52 -2.25 -2.31 19.80
C ASP A 52 -3.56 -2.03 19.05
N PRO A 53 -4.64 -1.64 19.75
CA PRO A 53 -5.93 -1.36 19.14
C PRO A 53 -5.92 -0.30 18.03
N ALA A 54 -5.04 0.70 18.13
CA ALA A 54 -4.97 1.79 17.15
C ALA A 54 -4.37 1.27 15.84
N MET A 55 -3.23 0.59 15.93
CA MET A 55 -2.60 -0.06 14.77
C MET A 55 -3.51 -1.13 14.15
N LEU A 56 -4.21 -1.93 14.97
CA LEU A 56 -5.16 -2.93 14.46
C LEU A 56 -6.31 -2.28 13.69
N THR A 57 -6.81 -1.14 14.16
CA THR A 57 -7.84 -0.37 13.45
C THR A 57 -7.30 0.15 12.11
N GLU A 58 -6.09 0.71 12.10
CA GLU A 58 -5.42 1.22 10.89
C GLU A 58 -5.19 0.11 9.85
N LEU A 59 -4.83 -1.09 10.31
CA LEU A 59 -4.69 -2.27 9.48
C LEU A 59 -6.03 -2.87 9.01
N GLY A 60 -7.18 -2.32 9.42
CA GLY A 60 -8.49 -2.83 9.00
C GLY A 60 -8.97 -4.08 9.73
N TRP A 61 -8.39 -4.43 10.88
CA TRP A 61 -8.96 -5.47 11.74
C TRP A 61 -10.31 -5.05 12.30
N ARG A 62 -11.26 -5.98 12.40
CA ARG A 62 -12.55 -5.70 13.04
C ARG A 62 -12.40 -5.74 14.55
N ALA A 63 -12.86 -4.67 15.19
CA ALA A 63 -12.89 -4.57 16.64
C ALA A 63 -13.64 -5.75 17.27
N PRO A 64 -13.22 -6.22 18.46
CA PRO A 64 -13.90 -7.30 19.17
C PRO A 64 -15.36 -6.95 19.39
N ARG A 65 -16.24 -7.92 19.15
CA ARG A 65 -17.63 -7.82 19.61
C ARG A 65 -17.64 -7.68 21.13
N VAL A 66 -18.63 -6.98 21.67
CA VAL A 66 -18.77 -6.75 23.12
C VAL A 66 -18.63 -8.10 23.86
N GLY A 67 -17.58 -8.24 24.66
CA GLY A 67 -17.27 -9.44 25.43
C GLY A 67 -16.26 -10.44 24.82
N GLN A 68 -15.78 -10.26 23.58
CA GLN A 68 -14.89 -11.23 22.93
C GLN A 68 -13.38 -10.93 22.98
N GLY A 69 -12.93 -9.72 23.37
CA GLY A 69 -11.52 -9.42 23.67
C GLY A 69 -10.48 -9.61 22.54
N VAL A 70 -10.87 -10.18 21.40
CA VAL A 70 -10.02 -10.58 20.27
C VAL A 70 -10.48 -9.85 19.01
N TRP A 71 -9.52 -9.24 18.33
CA TRP A 71 -9.73 -8.62 17.03
C TRP A 71 -9.77 -9.70 15.96
N SER A 72 -10.65 -9.55 14.97
CA SER A 72 -10.84 -10.61 13.98
C SER A 72 -11.01 -10.09 12.56
N TYR A 73 -10.68 -10.94 11.61
CA TYR A 73 -11.04 -10.79 10.21
C TYR A 73 -11.57 -12.14 9.73
N GLU A 74 -12.65 -12.13 8.94
CA GLU A 74 -13.27 -13.34 8.41
C GLU A 74 -13.47 -13.18 6.91
N ALA A 75 -12.97 -14.17 6.16
CA ALA A 75 -13.06 -14.23 4.71
C ALA A 75 -13.64 -15.58 4.25
N PRO A 76 -14.41 -15.62 3.14
CA PRO A 76 -14.76 -16.86 2.45
C PRO A 76 -13.53 -17.68 2.08
N ARG A 77 -13.67 -19.00 2.06
CA ARG A 77 -12.57 -19.92 1.73
C ARG A 77 -12.46 -20.14 0.21
N THR A 78 -12.15 -19.07 -0.52
CA THR A 78 -11.81 -19.12 -1.95
C THR A 78 -10.30 -18.96 -2.15
N VAL A 79 -9.77 -19.37 -3.31
CA VAL A 79 -8.34 -19.19 -3.70
C VAL A 79 -7.88 -17.77 -3.49
N GLU A 80 -8.64 -16.86 -4.07
CA GLU A 80 -8.50 -15.43 -3.94
C GLU A 80 -8.40 -15.01 -2.48
N HIS A 81 -9.45 -15.19 -1.68
CA HIS A 81 -9.48 -14.70 -0.30
C HIS A 81 -8.44 -15.30 0.63
N VAL A 82 -8.11 -16.57 0.47
CA VAL A 82 -7.09 -17.21 1.28
C VAL A 82 -5.73 -16.60 0.97
N ASP A 83 -5.40 -16.34 -0.29
CA ASP A 83 -4.17 -15.65 -0.70
C ASP A 83 -4.07 -14.24 -0.09
N TRP A 84 -5.14 -13.46 -0.15
CA TRP A 84 -5.18 -12.15 0.51
C TRP A 84 -5.06 -12.24 2.03
N LEU A 85 -5.78 -13.15 2.67
CA LEU A 85 -5.74 -13.33 4.13
C LEU A 85 -4.34 -13.76 4.59
N CYS A 86 -3.64 -14.58 3.79
CA CYS A 86 -2.26 -14.96 4.05
C CYS A 86 -1.33 -13.73 4.02
N ARG A 87 -1.45 -12.87 3.01
CA ARG A 87 -0.66 -11.62 2.93
C ARG A 87 -0.99 -10.69 4.10
N PHE A 88 -2.27 -10.54 4.40
CA PHE A 88 -2.75 -9.73 5.52
C PHE A 88 -2.21 -10.22 6.88
N ALA A 89 -2.25 -11.54 7.12
CA ALA A 89 -1.73 -12.14 8.34
C ALA A 89 -0.21 -11.99 8.46
N VAL A 90 0.53 -12.19 7.37
CA VAL A 90 1.99 -12.02 7.32
C VAL A 90 2.37 -10.56 7.56
N TYR A 91 1.70 -9.62 6.90
CA TYR A 91 1.94 -8.19 7.09
C TYR A 91 1.63 -7.76 8.54
N SER A 92 0.48 -8.16 9.06
CA SER A 92 0.11 -7.92 10.46
C SER A 92 1.13 -8.52 11.44
N ALA A 93 1.62 -9.74 11.18
CA ALA A 93 2.66 -10.37 12.00
C ALA A 93 3.99 -9.62 11.94
N SER A 94 4.36 -9.07 10.78
CA SER A 94 5.60 -8.30 10.60
C SER A 94 5.62 -7.02 11.45
N LEU A 95 4.46 -6.39 11.63
CA LEU A 95 4.31 -5.17 12.42
C LEU A 95 4.06 -5.47 13.90
N MET A 96 3.23 -6.47 14.19
CA MET A 96 2.68 -6.68 15.52
C MET A 96 3.36 -7.79 16.30
N ILE A 97 3.99 -8.77 15.66
CA ILE A 97 4.61 -9.92 16.33
C ILE A 97 6.13 -9.78 16.32
N THR A 98 6.73 -9.63 15.14
CA THR A 98 8.19 -9.56 14.96
C THR A 98 8.54 -9.11 13.54
N SER A 99 9.60 -8.32 13.39
CA SER A 99 10.13 -7.91 12.09
C SER A 99 11.02 -8.97 11.44
N ASP A 100 11.51 -9.96 12.20
CA ASP A 100 12.34 -11.06 11.71
C ASP A 100 11.50 -12.33 11.47
N PRO A 101 11.26 -12.73 10.20
CA PRO A 101 10.47 -13.91 9.89
C PRO A 101 11.11 -15.21 10.42
N GLY A 102 12.43 -15.23 10.66
CA GLY A 102 13.13 -16.40 11.21
C GLY A 102 12.73 -16.71 12.66
N THR A 103 12.10 -15.75 13.35
CA THR A 103 11.58 -15.92 14.72
C THR A 103 10.13 -16.38 14.78
N LEU A 104 9.43 -16.40 13.64
CA LEU A 104 8.05 -16.88 13.57
C LEU A 104 8.01 -18.39 13.39
N THR A 105 7.07 -19.01 14.10
CA THR A 105 6.70 -20.41 13.92
C THR A 105 5.26 -20.48 13.47
N PHE A 106 4.99 -21.32 12.48
CA PHE A 106 3.64 -21.61 12.00
C PHE A 106 3.34 -23.09 12.25
N HIS A 107 2.34 -23.37 13.09
CA HIS A 107 2.00 -24.73 13.50
C HIS A 107 0.50 -24.87 13.79
N GLU A 108 -0.02 -26.09 13.66
CA GLU A 108 -1.37 -26.44 14.12
C GLU A 108 -1.44 -26.28 15.65
N SER A 109 -2.46 -25.56 16.13
CA SER A 109 -2.73 -25.31 17.53
C SER A 109 -3.97 -26.10 17.93
N ASP A 110 -3.89 -26.82 19.05
CA ASP A 110 -5.07 -27.45 19.64
C ASP A 110 -5.99 -26.34 20.19
N PRO A 111 -7.26 -26.23 19.76
CA PRO A 111 -8.19 -25.23 20.27
C PRO A 111 -8.49 -25.40 21.77
N ALA A 112 -8.28 -26.59 22.33
CA ALA A 112 -8.46 -26.87 23.76
C ALA A 112 -7.23 -26.48 24.60
N ALA A 113 -6.07 -26.27 23.98
CA ALA A 113 -4.82 -25.92 24.64
C ALA A 113 -4.57 -24.40 24.65
N ASP A 114 -5.63 -23.59 24.82
CA ASP A 114 -5.44 -22.17 25.05
C ASP A 114 -4.65 -22.01 26.37
N PRO A 115 -3.42 -21.48 26.36
CA PRO A 115 -2.72 -21.25 27.60
C PRO A 115 -3.50 -20.17 28.32
N THR A 116 -4.07 -20.56 29.46
CA THR A 116 -4.58 -19.66 30.50
C THR A 116 -3.74 -18.38 30.48
N PRO A 117 -4.33 -17.20 30.24
CA PRO A 117 -3.57 -15.97 30.13
C PRO A 117 -2.66 -15.85 31.35
N ALA A 118 -1.36 -15.67 31.10
CA ALA A 118 -0.40 -15.43 32.15
C ALA A 118 -0.94 -14.31 33.06
N PRO A 119 -0.89 -14.47 34.39
CA PRO A 119 -1.49 -13.51 35.30
C PRO A 119 -0.93 -12.13 35.00
N VAL A 120 -1.82 -11.18 34.66
CA VAL A 120 -1.47 -9.77 34.56
C VAL A 120 -0.91 -9.37 35.92
N LEU A 121 0.40 -9.10 35.94
CA LEU A 121 1.12 -8.68 37.13
C LEU A 121 0.74 -7.22 37.38
N THR A 122 -0.42 -7.01 38.02
CA THR A 122 -0.82 -5.71 38.53
C THR A 122 0.14 -5.38 39.66
N VAL A 123 1.18 -4.60 39.38
CA VAL A 123 2.04 -4.01 40.41
C VAL A 123 1.18 -2.98 41.15
N VAL A 124 0.55 -3.43 42.23
CA VAL A 124 0.04 -2.54 43.29
C VAL A 124 1.28 -2.04 44.03
N PRO A 125 1.57 -0.72 44.06
CA PRO A 125 2.65 -0.22 44.89
C PRO A 125 2.19 -0.24 46.34
N ASP A 126 2.65 -1.22 47.12
CA ASP A 126 2.52 -1.22 48.57
C ASP A 126 3.88 -0.85 49.20
N PRO A 127 3.99 0.25 49.96
CA PRO A 127 5.23 0.68 50.58
C PRO A 127 5.57 -0.20 51.79
N GLY A 128 6.60 -1.01 51.60
CA GLY A 128 7.46 -1.47 52.69
C GLY A 128 6.94 -2.70 53.44
N SER A 129 7.60 -3.83 53.21
CA SER A 129 8.09 -4.73 54.26
C SER A 129 8.82 -5.91 53.64
N SER A 130 10.09 -6.07 54.00
CA SER A 130 10.85 -7.31 53.80
C SER A 130 10.18 -8.45 54.58
N PRO A 131 10.23 -9.70 54.06
CA PRO A 131 10.80 -10.73 54.94
C PRO A 131 11.64 -11.81 54.24
N VAL A 132 12.77 -12.09 54.88
CA VAL A 132 13.33 -13.38 55.28
C VAL A 132 12.82 -14.65 54.57
N LEU A 133 13.74 -15.31 53.86
CA LEU A 133 13.67 -16.70 53.43
C LEU A 133 13.90 -17.65 54.61
N THR A 134 12.94 -18.54 54.88
CA THR A 134 13.21 -19.80 55.57
C THR A 134 12.56 -20.95 54.81
N ARG A 135 13.37 -21.95 54.51
CA ARG A 135 13.06 -23.18 53.77
C ARG A 135 12.97 -24.32 54.79
N ASP A 136 11.88 -25.10 54.77
CA ASP A 136 11.88 -26.49 55.23
C ASP A 136 10.70 -27.27 54.58
N PRO A 137 10.84 -28.57 54.23
CA PRO A 137 9.84 -29.34 53.52
C PRO A 137 9.11 -30.38 54.42
N ALA A 138 8.15 -31.07 53.78
CA ALA A 138 7.46 -32.29 54.18
C ALA A 138 6.20 -32.17 55.05
N ALA A 139 5.05 -32.47 54.45
CA ALA A 139 4.14 -33.52 54.92
C ALA A 139 2.91 -33.65 54.00
N SER A 140 2.63 -34.88 53.59
CA SER A 140 1.43 -35.33 52.88
C SER A 140 0.12 -35.00 53.61
N ALA A 141 -0.93 -34.66 52.86
CA ALA A 141 -2.33 -34.90 53.27
C ALA A 141 -3.27 -34.95 52.02
N PRO A 142 -4.39 -35.70 52.09
CA PRO A 142 -5.10 -36.21 50.92
C PRO A 142 -6.21 -35.28 50.38
N ALA A 143 -6.66 -35.62 49.15
CA ALA A 143 -7.65 -34.92 48.34
C ALA A 143 -9.02 -34.72 49.04
N PRO A 144 -9.70 -33.58 48.81
CA PRO A 144 -11.09 -33.40 49.20
C PRO A 144 -12.07 -33.99 48.16
N THR A 145 -13.11 -34.63 48.68
CA THR A 145 -14.31 -35.13 48.01
C THR A 145 -15.09 -33.98 47.34
N PRO A 146 -15.67 -34.16 46.13
CA PRO A 146 -16.51 -33.12 45.53
C PRO A 146 -17.87 -33.03 46.24
N VAL A 147 -18.24 -31.80 46.62
CA VAL A 147 -19.55 -31.42 47.16
C VAL A 147 -20.53 -31.29 45.99
N LEU A 148 -21.69 -31.93 46.12
CA LEU A 148 -22.82 -31.84 45.18
C LEU A 148 -23.27 -30.37 45.03
N ALA A 149 -23.17 -29.85 43.81
CA ALA A 149 -23.70 -28.54 43.45
C ALA A 149 -25.24 -28.58 43.42
N VAL A 150 -25.86 -27.67 44.17
CA VAL A 150 -27.29 -27.41 44.18
C VAL A 150 -27.67 -26.73 42.86
N ALA A 151 -28.72 -27.23 42.20
CA ALA A 151 -29.25 -26.67 40.97
C ALA A 151 -29.82 -25.25 41.20
N PRO A 152 -29.53 -24.25 40.35
CA PRO A 152 -30.16 -22.95 40.44
C PRO A 152 -31.63 -22.98 39.97
N ASP A 153 -32.44 -22.19 40.66
CA ASP A 153 -33.87 -21.95 40.44
C ASP A 153 -34.13 -21.35 39.03
N PRO A 154 -35.21 -21.76 38.32
CA PRO A 154 -35.53 -21.21 37.01
C PRO A 154 -35.90 -19.71 37.06
N ALA A 155 -35.32 -18.94 36.15
CA ALA A 155 -35.60 -17.51 35.98
C ALA A 155 -37.05 -17.26 35.50
N PRO A 156 -37.68 -16.14 35.91
CA PRO A 156 -39.02 -15.77 35.48
C PRO A 156 -39.07 -15.42 33.98
N THR A 157 -40.11 -15.91 33.31
CA THR A 157 -40.48 -15.56 31.93
C THR A 157 -40.70 -14.05 31.77
N PRO A 158 -40.15 -13.40 30.72
CA PRO A 158 -40.43 -12.00 30.44
C PRO A 158 -41.83 -11.80 29.85
N ASP A 159 -42.48 -10.71 30.28
CA ASP A 159 -43.78 -10.20 29.81
C ASP A 159 -43.72 -9.84 28.31
N PRO A 160 -44.79 -10.07 27.51
CA PRO A 160 -44.79 -9.73 26.10
C PRO A 160 -44.89 -8.22 25.88
N ALA A 161 -43.98 -7.72 25.05
CA ALA A 161 -43.82 -6.31 24.70
C ALA A 161 -45.07 -5.71 24.03
N LEU A 162 -45.46 -4.53 24.51
CA LEU A 162 -46.38 -3.61 23.84
C LEU A 162 -45.81 -3.17 22.48
N ALA A 163 -46.64 -3.24 21.44
CA ALA A 163 -46.32 -2.74 20.10
C ALA A 163 -46.07 -1.22 20.12
N PRO A 164 -45.03 -0.71 19.42
CA PRO A 164 -44.84 0.73 19.30
C PRO A 164 -45.83 1.33 18.30
N ASP A 165 -46.34 2.49 18.74
CA ASP A 165 -47.30 3.36 18.07
C ASP A 165 -46.72 3.97 16.77
N LEU A 166 -47.63 4.24 15.82
CA LEU A 166 -47.34 4.75 14.48
C LEU A 166 -46.80 6.19 14.55
N ALA A 167 -45.49 6.36 14.36
CA ALA A 167 -44.88 7.67 14.23
C ALA A 167 -44.95 8.20 12.78
N LEU A 168 -45.43 9.43 12.68
CA LEU A 168 -45.71 10.27 11.51
C LEU A 168 -44.63 10.27 10.42
N ALA A 169 -45.10 10.30 9.16
CA ALA A 169 -44.29 10.50 7.97
C ALA A 169 -43.52 11.84 8.01
N PRO A 170 -42.22 11.87 7.63
CA PRO A 170 -41.47 13.11 7.51
C PRO A 170 -41.94 13.93 6.30
N GLY A 171 -42.06 15.25 6.49
CA GLY A 171 -42.37 16.22 5.45
C GLY A 171 -41.26 16.39 4.40
N PRO A 172 -41.55 17.06 3.28
CA PRO A 172 -40.65 17.12 2.13
C PRO A 172 -39.40 17.95 2.46
N ALA A 173 -38.23 17.37 2.17
CA ALA A 173 -36.94 18.01 2.32
C ALA A 173 -36.78 19.13 1.29
N LEU A 174 -36.37 20.32 1.76
CA LEU A 174 -35.96 21.43 0.91
C LEU A 174 -34.68 21.05 0.13
N ALA A 175 -34.68 21.33 -1.16
CA ALA A 175 -33.54 21.08 -2.04
C ALA A 175 -32.32 21.93 -1.62
N PRO A 176 -31.10 21.36 -1.63
CA PRO A 176 -29.89 22.11 -1.33
C PRO A 176 -29.60 23.15 -2.42
N GLU A 177 -29.10 24.32 -2.01
CA GLU A 177 -28.68 25.38 -2.92
C GLU A 177 -27.46 24.95 -3.76
N PRO A 178 -27.37 25.39 -5.03
CA PRO A 178 -26.31 24.98 -5.94
C PRO A 178 -24.95 25.54 -5.48
N VAL A 179 -24.02 24.64 -5.21
CA VAL A 179 -22.60 24.96 -4.96
C VAL A 179 -22.00 25.49 -6.26
N VAL A 180 -21.40 26.69 -6.18
CA VAL A 180 -20.66 27.33 -7.27
C VAL A 180 -19.46 26.43 -7.65
N ALA A 181 -19.41 26.01 -8.92
CA ALA A 181 -18.33 25.20 -9.46
C ALA A 181 -16.99 25.98 -9.47
N PRO A 182 -15.85 25.34 -9.18
CA PRO A 182 -14.54 25.97 -9.33
C PRO A 182 -14.20 26.22 -10.81
N GLU A 183 -13.44 27.29 -11.07
CA GLU A 183 -12.97 27.70 -12.40
C GLU A 183 -12.16 26.59 -13.10
N PRO A 184 -12.25 26.46 -14.44
CA PRO A 184 -11.60 25.38 -15.17
C PRO A 184 -10.08 25.57 -15.19
N ALA A 185 -9.36 24.53 -14.76
CA ALA A 185 -7.94 24.39 -15.06
C ALA A 185 -7.74 24.24 -16.58
N LEU A 186 -6.70 24.89 -17.09
CA LEU A 186 -6.33 24.97 -18.50
C LEU A 186 -6.21 23.57 -19.11
N SER A 187 -7.15 23.24 -20.00
CA SER A 187 -7.08 22.07 -20.86
C SER A 187 -6.09 22.37 -22.00
N ILE A 188 -4.89 21.80 -21.94
CA ILE A 188 -3.93 21.84 -23.05
C ILE A 188 -4.35 20.74 -24.02
N VAL A 189 -5.15 21.10 -25.02
CA VAL A 189 -5.40 20.25 -26.19
C VAL A 189 -4.17 20.36 -27.10
N PRO A 190 -3.44 19.28 -27.39
CA PRO A 190 -2.35 19.34 -28.35
C PRO A 190 -2.95 19.30 -29.75
N GLU A 191 -3.10 20.45 -30.40
CA GLU A 191 -3.31 20.54 -31.84
C GLU A 191 -1.95 20.25 -32.53
N TRP A 192 -1.56 18.98 -32.56
CA TRP A 192 -0.44 18.50 -33.36
C TRP A 192 -0.98 17.99 -34.70
N GLN A 193 -0.97 18.85 -35.71
CA GLN A 193 -0.97 18.42 -37.11
C GLN A 193 0.46 18.55 -37.63
N PRO A 194 1.12 17.46 -38.09
CA PRO A 194 2.42 17.59 -38.73
C PRO A 194 2.22 18.34 -40.05
N GLU A 195 2.83 19.53 -40.15
CA GLU A 195 3.05 20.19 -41.43
C GLU A 195 3.86 19.23 -42.33
N PRO A 196 3.45 18.99 -43.58
CA PRO A 196 4.23 18.16 -44.49
C PRO A 196 5.56 18.86 -44.78
N GLU A 197 6.67 18.20 -44.45
CA GLU A 197 8.01 18.73 -44.75
C GLU A 197 8.18 18.98 -46.26
N PRO A 198 8.77 20.11 -46.64
CA PRO A 198 9.09 20.37 -48.04
C PRO A 198 10.17 19.42 -48.57
N GLU A 199 9.87 18.73 -49.66
CA GLU A 199 10.69 17.69 -50.31
C GLU A 199 12.01 18.17 -50.97
N TRP A 200 12.53 19.36 -50.64
CA TRP A 200 13.68 19.97 -51.33
C TRP A 200 14.99 20.07 -50.52
N ALA A 201 15.16 19.29 -49.45
CA ALA A 201 16.35 19.35 -48.60
C ALA A 201 17.47 18.32 -48.90
N TRP A 202 17.36 17.46 -49.92
CA TRP A 202 18.35 16.39 -50.16
C TRP A 202 19.31 16.61 -51.35
N GLU A 203 19.33 17.80 -51.96
CA GLU A 203 20.35 18.16 -52.96
C GLU A 203 21.16 19.37 -52.51
N SER A 204 22.24 19.16 -51.75
CA SER A 204 23.48 19.96 -51.78
C SER A 204 24.46 19.50 -50.70
N GLU A 205 25.35 18.56 -51.04
CA GLU A 205 26.76 18.62 -50.64
C GLU A 205 27.54 17.49 -51.35
N ALA A 206 27.72 17.69 -52.65
CA ALA A 206 28.82 17.13 -53.41
C ALA A 206 29.73 18.28 -53.85
N GLU A 207 31.03 18.02 -53.86
CA GLU A 207 32.15 18.90 -54.28
C GLU A 207 32.66 19.95 -53.28
N ALA A 208 33.77 19.59 -52.61
CA ALA A 208 34.98 20.43 -52.63
C ALA A 208 36.23 19.60 -52.29
N THR A 209 36.81 18.99 -53.32
CA THR A 209 38.19 18.48 -53.29
C THR A 209 39.12 19.62 -53.69
N ALA A 210 39.99 20.14 -52.80
CA ALA A 210 41.24 20.79 -53.20
C ALA A 210 42.20 21.09 -52.03
N ALA A 211 43.44 20.62 -52.22
CA ALA A 211 44.72 21.25 -51.85
C ALA A 211 45.09 21.47 -50.37
N LEU A 212 45.94 20.58 -49.85
CA LEU A 212 46.79 20.82 -48.68
C LEU A 212 48.10 21.54 -49.08
N PRO A 213 48.48 22.65 -48.42
CA PRO A 213 49.86 23.11 -48.38
C PRO A 213 50.59 22.58 -47.13
N VAL A 214 51.85 22.24 -47.34
CA VAL A 214 52.87 21.90 -46.34
C VAL A 214 53.44 23.17 -45.68
N MET A 215 53.89 23.03 -44.43
CA MET A 215 54.55 24.00 -43.52
C MET A 215 53.57 24.72 -42.57
N ARG A 216 53.82 24.84 -41.26
CA ARG A 216 55.08 25.06 -40.54
C ARG A 216 54.84 24.75 -39.05
N ALA A 217 55.83 24.18 -38.37
CA ALA A 217 55.78 23.93 -36.92
C ALA A 217 55.51 25.23 -36.15
N ALA A 218 54.41 25.25 -35.40
CA ALA A 218 54.05 26.32 -34.48
C ALA A 218 54.59 26.01 -33.08
N ASP A 219 55.06 27.06 -32.41
CA ASP A 219 55.50 27.10 -31.01
C ASP A 219 54.54 26.41 -30.02
N PRO A 220 55.05 25.91 -28.87
CA PRO A 220 54.23 25.30 -27.84
C PRO A 220 53.26 26.32 -27.25
N VAL A 221 51.97 26.10 -27.50
CA VAL A 221 50.85 26.79 -26.87
C VAL A 221 50.92 26.54 -25.34
N PRO A 222 50.88 27.58 -24.49
CA PRO A 222 50.81 27.38 -23.04
C PRO A 222 49.53 26.62 -22.68
N PRO A 223 49.56 25.73 -21.67
CA PRO A 223 48.41 24.92 -21.32
C PRO A 223 47.23 25.82 -20.98
N ALA A 224 46.13 25.64 -21.71
CA ALA A 224 44.85 26.25 -21.37
C ALA A 224 44.51 25.88 -19.91
N PRO A 225 43.89 26.80 -19.14
CA PRO A 225 43.42 26.46 -17.80
C PRO A 225 42.49 25.25 -17.94
N LEU A 226 42.80 24.20 -17.19
CA LEU A 226 42.01 22.98 -17.12
C LEU A 226 40.55 23.39 -16.90
N THR A 227 39.72 23.18 -17.91
CA THR A 227 38.27 23.21 -17.76
C THR A 227 37.96 22.22 -16.65
N VAL A 228 37.53 22.74 -15.50
CA VAL A 228 37.03 21.92 -14.40
C VAL A 228 35.84 21.17 -14.98
N VAL A 229 36.06 19.90 -15.32
CA VAL A 229 34.97 18.99 -15.66
C VAL A 229 34.07 18.98 -14.43
N PRO A 230 32.81 19.42 -14.51
CA PRO A 230 31.90 19.33 -13.37
C PRO A 230 31.88 17.87 -12.94
N GLU A 231 32.24 17.65 -11.67
CA GLU A 231 32.18 16.35 -11.02
C GLU A 231 30.76 15.77 -11.24
N PRO A 232 30.62 14.49 -11.65
CA PRO A 232 29.31 13.91 -11.91
C PRO A 232 28.45 14.11 -10.66
N GLU A 233 27.33 14.81 -10.83
CA GLU A 233 26.39 15.14 -9.78
C GLU A 233 26.03 13.83 -9.07
N ALA A 234 26.50 13.69 -7.82
CA ALA A 234 26.44 12.43 -7.10
C ALA A 234 24.99 11.94 -7.06
N ALA A 235 24.77 10.70 -7.48
CA ALA A 235 23.44 10.08 -7.45
C ALA A 235 22.75 10.33 -6.11
N PRO A 236 21.45 10.65 -6.10
CA PRO A 236 20.71 11.00 -4.89
C PRO A 236 20.91 9.91 -3.84
N ARG A 237 21.30 10.30 -2.63
CA ARG A 237 21.74 9.37 -1.59
C ARG A 237 20.57 8.91 -0.72
N THR A 238 19.46 9.64 -0.76
CA THR A 238 18.24 9.33 0.00
C THR A 238 17.00 9.36 -0.89
N PRO A 239 15.91 8.67 -0.51
CA PRO A 239 14.63 8.75 -1.22
C PRO A 239 14.05 10.18 -1.28
N GLU A 240 14.30 10.98 -0.24
CA GLU A 240 13.86 12.38 -0.18
C GLU A 240 14.61 13.27 -1.19
N GLU A 241 15.93 13.09 -1.30
CA GLU A 241 16.74 13.77 -2.33
C GLU A 241 16.31 13.35 -3.75
N ALA A 242 16.03 12.06 -3.96
CA ALA A 242 15.55 11.56 -5.25
C ALA A 242 14.19 12.16 -5.63
N LEU A 243 13.26 12.26 -4.66
CA LEU A 243 11.96 12.90 -4.88
C LEU A 243 12.10 14.40 -5.15
N ALA A 244 12.97 15.10 -4.42
CA ALA A 244 13.24 16.51 -4.65
C ALA A 244 13.85 16.77 -6.04
N ALA A 245 14.80 15.93 -6.46
CA ALA A 245 15.39 15.99 -7.80
C ALA A 245 14.34 15.70 -8.89
N LEU A 246 13.49 14.68 -8.71
CA LEU A 246 12.39 14.37 -9.62
C LEU A 246 11.46 15.58 -9.76
N ARG A 247 11.01 16.16 -8.65
CA ARG A 247 10.13 17.35 -8.68
C ARG A 247 10.77 18.52 -9.42
N ALA A 248 12.06 18.79 -9.22
CA ALA A 248 12.77 19.84 -9.96
C ALA A 248 12.75 19.59 -11.47
N VAL A 249 12.97 18.35 -11.91
CA VAL A 249 12.89 17.96 -13.33
C VAL A 249 11.48 18.12 -13.88
N LEU A 250 10.45 17.66 -13.16
CA LEU A 250 9.05 17.77 -13.60
C LEU A 250 8.62 19.23 -13.73
N THR A 251 8.96 20.08 -12.76
CA THR A 251 8.68 21.52 -12.82
C THR A 251 9.37 22.18 -14.02
N GLY A 252 10.65 21.85 -14.27
CA GLY A 252 11.38 22.35 -15.45
C GLY A 252 10.74 21.91 -16.76
N ALA A 253 10.40 20.63 -16.89
CA ALA A 253 9.77 20.09 -18.09
C ALA A 253 8.39 20.72 -18.36
N VAL A 254 7.58 20.99 -17.33
CA VAL A 254 6.31 21.73 -17.48
C VAL A 254 6.54 23.16 -17.94
N ALA A 255 7.51 23.87 -17.36
CA ALA A 255 7.84 25.24 -17.75
C ALA A 255 8.28 25.33 -19.22
N GLU A 256 9.04 24.34 -19.69
CA GLU A 256 9.54 24.24 -21.07
C GLU A 256 8.53 23.59 -22.04
N ARG A 257 7.41 23.07 -21.53
CA ARG A 257 6.43 22.26 -22.27
C ARG A 257 7.07 21.02 -22.92
N ASP A 258 8.09 20.47 -22.27
CA ASP A 258 8.78 19.25 -22.69
C ASP A 258 8.06 18.01 -22.15
N LEU A 259 7.04 17.56 -22.89
CA LEU A 259 6.32 16.33 -22.57
C LEU A 259 7.24 15.10 -22.57
N THR A 260 8.25 15.07 -23.45
CA THR A 260 9.15 13.92 -23.56
C THR A 260 10.04 13.82 -22.33
N GLY A 261 10.66 14.92 -21.92
CA GLY A 261 11.45 15.00 -20.69
C GLY A 261 10.64 14.69 -19.44
N TYR A 262 9.40 15.19 -19.36
CA TYR A 262 8.50 14.88 -18.24
C TYR A 262 8.23 13.38 -18.11
N VAL A 263 7.81 12.73 -19.20
CA VAL A 263 7.50 11.29 -19.21
C VAL A 263 8.76 10.45 -19.00
N ALA A 264 9.90 10.85 -19.57
CA ALA A 264 11.17 10.17 -19.36
C ALA A 264 11.61 10.20 -17.90
N ALA A 265 11.46 11.34 -17.22
CA ALA A 265 11.76 11.48 -15.79
C ALA A 265 10.85 10.58 -14.93
N LEU A 266 9.57 10.50 -15.25
CA LEU A 266 8.63 9.65 -14.52
C LEU A 266 8.88 8.15 -14.73
N ARG A 267 9.36 7.71 -15.90
CA ARG A 267 9.46 6.26 -16.23
C ARG A 267 10.28 5.46 -15.23
N GLY A 268 11.31 6.06 -14.63
CA GLY A 268 12.13 5.45 -13.59
C GLY A 268 11.60 5.64 -12.15
N ALA A 269 10.54 6.41 -11.97
CA ALA A 269 10.00 6.75 -10.66
C ALA A 269 8.95 5.75 -10.18
N ALA A 270 8.87 5.57 -8.87
CA ALA A 270 7.73 4.95 -8.22
C ALA A 270 6.61 5.99 -8.10
N VAL A 271 5.38 5.58 -8.42
CA VAL A 271 4.18 6.41 -8.30
C VAL A 271 3.16 5.74 -7.40
N SER A 272 2.36 6.54 -6.71
CA SER A 272 1.25 6.10 -5.87
C SER A 272 -0.06 6.28 -6.62
N MET A 273 -0.83 5.21 -6.75
CA MET A 273 -2.14 5.19 -7.40
C MET A 273 -3.22 4.93 -6.35
N PRO A 274 -4.16 5.87 -6.12
CA PRO A 274 -5.23 5.69 -5.14
C PRO A 274 -6.21 4.62 -5.63
N LEU A 275 -6.76 3.88 -4.68
CA LEU A 275 -7.77 2.86 -4.91
C LEU A 275 -9.10 3.28 -4.29
N LEU A 276 -10.21 2.78 -4.85
CA LEU A 276 -11.54 2.97 -4.25
C LEU A 276 -11.69 2.18 -2.95
N ASP A 277 -11.08 1.01 -2.91
CA ASP A 277 -11.12 0.09 -1.79
C ASP A 277 -9.75 -0.59 -1.68
N ASP A 278 -9.45 -1.19 -0.53
CA ASP A 278 -8.30 -2.07 -0.42
C ASP A 278 -8.37 -3.16 -1.47
N PRO A 279 -7.24 -3.47 -2.15
CA PRO A 279 -7.23 -4.46 -3.20
C PRO A 279 -7.53 -5.82 -2.57
N SER A 280 -8.75 -6.29 -2.80
CA SER A 280 -9.19 -7.63 -2.46
C SER A 280 -9.12 -8.50 -3.72
N PRO A 281 -8.83 -9.79 -3.56
CA PRO A 281 -8.70 -10.71 -4.66
C PRO A 281 -10.06 -10.97 -5.36
N GLU A 282 -11.19 -10.74 -4.68
CA GLU A 282 -12.53 -10.77 -5.31
C GLU A 282 -12.81 -9.54 -6.18
N THR A 283 -12.31 -8.39 -5.77
CA THR A 283 -12.63 -7.11 -6.39
C THR A 283 -11.56 -6.64 -7.37
N GLY A 284 -10.39 -7.27 -7.31
CA GLY A 284 -9.17 -6.83 -7.98
C GLY A 284 -8.68 -5.48 -7.47
N VAL A 285 -7.73 -4.92 -8.21
CA VAL A 285 -7.32 -3.53 -8.06
C VAL A 285 -8.40 -2.67 -8.71
N ARG A 286 -9.03 -1.80 -7.91
CA ARG A 286 -10.00 -0.81 -8.40
C ARG A 286 -9.44 0.59 -8.21
N PRO A 287 -8.79 1.16 -9.23
CA PRO A 287 -8.25 2.51 -9.13
C PRO A 287 -9.37 3.53 -8.90
N ALA A 288 -9.11 4.50 -8.02
CA ALA A 288 -9.98 5.67 -7.92
C ALA A 288 -9.76 6.54 -9.16
N VAL A 289 -10.86 6.97 -9.81
CA VAL A 289 -10.81 7.79 -11.02
C VAL A 289 -11.53 9.12 -10.82
N VAL A 290 -11.12 10.13 -11.58
CA VAL A 290 -11.73 11.45 -11.61
C VAL A 290 -12.41 11.65 -12.97
N ARG A 291 -13.57 12.32 -12.98
CA ARG A 291 -14.25 12.72 -14.22
C ARG A 291 -13.92 14.16 -14.58
N GLY A 292 -13.49 14.38 -15.81
CA GLY A 292 -13.29 15.69 -16.41
C GLY A 292 -14.60 16.38 -16.78
N ALA A 293 -14.51 17.64 -17.22
CA ALA A 293 -15.67 18.47 -17.60
C ALA A 293 -16.44 17.91 -18.82
N ASP A 294 -15.75 17.19 -19.69
CA ASP A 294 -16.25 16.48 -20.86
C ASP A 294 -16.71 15.04 -20.54
N ASN A 295 -16.76 14.68 -19.26
CA ASN A 295 -17.02 13.32 -18.78
C ASN A 295 -15.92 12.30 -19.14
N ALA A 296 -14.75 12.74 -19.61
CA ALA A 296 -13.59 11.88 -19.76
C ALA A 296 -13.12 11.37 -18.40
N ILE A 297 -12.63 10.13 -18.37
CA ILE A 297 -12.17 9.46 -17.14
C ILE A 297 -10.65 9.61 -17.06
N PHE A 298 -10.17 10.06 -15.90
CA PHE A 298 -8.76 10.22 -15.63
C PHE A 298 -8.35 9.42 -14.40
N LEU A 299 -7.23 8.72 -14.52
CA LEU A 299 -6.55 8.08 -13.41
C LEU A 299 -5.57 9.07 -12.76
N PRO A 300 -5.84 9.57 -11.53
CA PRO A 300 -4.86 10.34 -10.78
C PRO A 300 -3.71 9.44 -10.32
N ILE A 301 -2.48 9.90 -10.51
CA ILE A 301 -1.27 9.29 -9.94
C ILE A 301 -0.43 10.34 -9.23
N PHE A 302 0.34 9.92 -8.23
CA PHE A 302 1.11 10.81 -7.39
C PHE A 302 2.58 10.39 -7.36
N THR A 303 3.49 11.35 -7.42
CA THR A 303 4.93 11.08 -7.29
C THR A 303 5.36 10.83 -5.84
N SER A 304 4.47 11.11 -4.87
CA SER A 304 4.71 10.79 -3.47
C SER A 304 3.42 10.44 -2.71
N PRO A 305 3.48 9.56 -1.69
CA PRO A 305 2.35 9.27 -0.80
C PRO A 305 1.79 10.52 -0.10
N ASP A 306 2.64 11.47 0.28
CA ASP A 306 2.21 12.73 0.90
C ASP A 306 1.31 13.55 -0.04
N GLY A 307 1.62 13.58 -1.34
CA GLY A 307 0.81 14.29 -2.32
C GLY A 307 -0.55 13.63 -2.53
N LEU A 308 -0.59 12.30 -2.47
CA LEU A 308 -1.83 11.52 -2.46
C LEU A 308 -2.66 11.84 -1.21
N ALA A 309 -2.04 11.84 -0.03
CA ALA A 309 -2.69 12.13 1.24
C ALA A 309 -3.25 13.56 1.29
N ASP A 310 -2.54 14.54 0.75
CA ASP A 310 -3.01 15.92 0.62
C ASP A 310 -4.21 16.03 -0.34
N PHE A 311 -4.24 15.23 -1.41
CA PHE A 311 -5.30 15.27 -2.40
C PHE A 311 -6.58 14.54 -1.97
N ALA A 312 -6.45 13.30 -1.50
CA ALA A 312 -7.55 12.39 -1.22
C ALA A 312 -7.84 12.20 0.28
N GLY A 313 -6.94 12.66 1.16
CA GLY A 313 -7.00 12.47 2.60
C GLY A 313 -6.07 11.35 3.09
N THR A 314 -5.72 11.40 4.37
CA THR A 314 -4.94 10.35 5.04
C THR A 314 -5.75 9.04 5.13
N GLY A 315 -5.09 7.90 4.95
CA GLY A 315 -5.73 6.58 5.07
C GLY A 315 -6.45 6.09 3.80
N VAL A 316 -6.31 6.80 2.68
CA VAL A 316 -6.78 6.33 1.39
C VAL A 316 -5.91 5.16 0.95
N PRO A 317 -6.49 4.00 0.58
CA PRO A 317 -5.71 2.87 0.09
C PRO A 317 -5.04 3.24 -1.24
N PHE A 318 -3.79 2.83 -1.41
CA PHE A 318 -3.06 3.09 -2.64
C PHE A 318 -2.08 1.96 -2.95
N LEU A 319 -1.69 1.87 -4.22
CA LEU A 319 -0.61 1.01 -4.68
C LEU A 319 0.58 1.87 -5.07
N THR A 320 1.78 1.45 -4.64
CA THR A 320 3.04 1.99 -5.16
C THR A 320 3.59 1.05 -6.21
N LEU A 321 3.82 1.57 -7.41
CA LEU A 321 4.30 0.81 -8.56
C LEU A 321 5.26 1.66 -9.40
N ALA A 322 6.10 1.02 -10.21
CA ALA A 322 6.93 1.74 -11.16
C ALA A 322 6.03 2.36 -12.24
N PHE A 323 6.26 3.62 -12.59
CA PHE A 323 5.46 4.30 -13.60
C PHE A 323 5.56 3.61 -14.97
N GLY A 324 6.74 3.07 -15.31
CA GLY A 324 6.93 2.26 -16.51
C GLY A 324 5.97 1.06 -16.57
N ASP A 325 5.86 0.30 -15.47
CA ASP A 325 4.98 -0.86 -15.39
C ASP A 325 3.51 -0.45 -15.51
N LEU A 326 3.10 0.68 -14.90
CA LEU A 326 1.74 1.22 -15.04
C LEU A 326 1.43 1.60 -16.49
N LEU A 327 2.38 2.19 -17.21
CA LEU A 327 2.21 2.51 -18.63
C LEU A 327 2.10 1.24 -19.48
N ASP A 328 2.86 0.20 -19.18
CA ASP A 328 2.82 -1.05 -19.93
C ASP A 328 1.50 -1.81 -19.68
N ASP A 329 1.02 -1.86 -18.44
CA ASP A 329 -0.23 -2.51 -18.02
C ASP A 329 -1.35 -1.49 -17.69
N TRP A 330 -1.55 -0.53 -18.60
CA TRP A 330 -2.55 0.52 -18.40
C TRP A 330 -3.97 -0.07 -18.29
N PRO A 331 -4.76 0.29 -17.26
CA PRO A 331 -5.97 -0.44 -16.89
C PRO A 331 -7.08 -0.37 -17.95
N GLU A 332 -7.33 0.81 -18.51
CA GLU A 332 -8.40 1.01 -19.49
C GLU A 332 -7.94 1.93 -20.63
N PRO A 333 -8.09 1.53 -21.90
CA PRO A 333 -7.50 2.24 -23.03
C PRO A 333 -8.14 3.61 -23.32
N ASP A 334 -9.35 3.85 -22.82
CA ASP A 334 -10.11 5.11 -22.97
C ASP A 334 -9.90 6.07 -21.78
N TRP A 335 -9.07 5.69 -20.79
CA TRP A 335 -8.76 6.56 -19.66
C TRP A 335 -7.55 7.44 -19.94
N GLY A 336 -7.66 8.70 -19.58
CA GLY A 336 -6.52 9.60 -19.45
C GLY A 336 -5.80 9.45 -18.10
N MET A 337 -4.76 10.24 -17.92
CA MET A 337 -3.96 10.29 -16.69
C MET A 337 -3.81 11.72 -16.18
N ILE A 338 -3.79 11.89 -14.86
CA ILE A 338 -3.41 13.16 -14.24
C ILE A 338 -2.30 12.89 -13.22
N VAL A 339 -1.15 13.54 -13.38
CA VAL A 339 -0.01 13.42 -12.46
C VAL A 339 -0.04 14.58 -11.47
N ASP A 340 0.08 14.27 -10.17
CA ASP A 340 0.14 15.22 -9.05
C ASP A 340 -0.91 16.34 -9.16
N PRO A 341 -2.22 16.01 -9.22
CA PRO A 341 -3.27 17.01 -9.34
C PRO A 341 -3.19 18.07 -8.23
N ARG A 342 -3.45 19.33 -8.60
CA ARG A 342 -3.39 20.53 -7.71
C ARG A 342 -1.98 20.99 -7.34
N THR A 343 -0.96 20.53 -8.07
CA THR A 343 0.40 21.06 -7.97
C THR A 343 0.72 21.98 -9.15
N GLU A 344 1.78 22.78 -9.04
CA GLU A 344 2.27 23.64 -10.13
C GLU A 344 2.88 22.84 -11.31
N TRP A 345 3.25 21.58 -11.09
CA TRP A 345 3.78 20.65 -12.10
C TRP A 345 2.76 19.59 -12.53
N THR A 346 1.47 19.85 -12.30
CA THR A 346 0.37 18.96 -12.74
C THR A 346 0.47 18.73 -14.24
N LEU A 347 0.46 17.46 -14.68
CA LEU A 347 0.33 17.08 -16.08
C LEU A 347 -0.96 16.29 -16.29
N THR A 348 -1.77 16.69 -17.26
CA THR A 348 -2.96 15.93 -17.69
C THR A 348 -2.73 15.41 -19.10
N LEU A 349 -2.87 14.10 -19.28
CA LEU A 349 -2.76 13.42 -20.56
C LEU A 349 -4.09 12.78 -20.92
N THR A 350 -4.56 13.04 -22.14
CA THR A 350 -5.74 12.35 -22.69
C THR A 350 -5.40 10.91 -23.04
N ALA A 351 -6.42 10.07 -23.15
CA ALA A 351 -6.27 8.67 -23.57
C ALA A 351 -5.50 8.53 -24.89
N ASP A 352 -5.81 9.36 -25.89
CA ASP A 352 -5.13 9.35 -27.19
C ASP A 352 -3.64 9.70 -27.08
N THR A 353 -3.31 10.72 -26.27
CA THR A 353 -1.92 11.13 -26.04
C THR A 353 -1.16 10.01 -25.34
N LEU A 354 -1.78 9.40 -24.33
CA LEU A 354 -1.19 8.29 -23.58
C LEU A 354 -0.97 7.06 -24.47
N ALA A 355 -1.92 6.73 -25.35
CA ALA A 355 -1.77 5.67 -26.33
C ALA A 355 -0.58 5.93 -27.28
N GLY A 356 -0.41 7.16 -27.76
CA GLY A 356 0.76 7.55 -28.56
C GLY A 356 2.09 7.39 -27.82
N LEU A 357 2.12 7.75 -26.53
CA LEU A 357 3.32 7.59 -25.68
C LEU A 357 3.70 6.12 -25.45
N ARG A 358 2.71 5.22 -25.32
CA ARG A 358 2.96 3.77 -25.12
C ARG A 358 3.58 3.10 -26.34
N VAL A 359 3.24 3.56 -27.54
CA VAL A 359 3.82 3.05 -28.80
C VAL A 359 5.23 3.61 -29.04
N THR A 360 5.50 4.81 -28.53
CA THR A 360 6.79 5.45 -28.70
C THR A 360 7.81 4.83 -27.74
N THR A 361 8.67 3.96 -28.25
CA THR A 361 9.81 3.47 -27.47
C THR A 361 10.78 4.62 -27.26
N PHE A 362 10.83 5.17 -26.05
CA PHE A 362 11.84 6.16 -25.73
C PHE A 362 13.15 5.41 -25.44
N PRO A 363 14.30 5.89 -25.95
CA PRO A 363 15.58 5.33 -25.56
C PRO A 363 15.74 5.50 -24.06
N THR A 364 15.87 4.39 -23.32
CA THR A 364 16.25 4.42 -21.91
C THR A 364 17.59 5.13 -21.83
N ALA A 365 17.62 6.32 -21.21
CA ALA A 365 18.87 6.99 -20.91
C ALA A 365 19.69 6.03 -20.04
N ALA A 366 20.81 5.54 -20.60
CA ALA A 366 21.73 4.71 -19.85
C ALA A 366 22.18 5.51 -18.63
N ALA A 367 21.86 5.01 -17.44
CA ALA A 367 22.37 5.53 -16.19
C ALA A 367 23.91 5.50 -16.27
N GLY A 368 24.51 6.66 -16.48
CA GLY A 368 25.95 6.89 -16.57
C GLY A 368 26.49 7.49 -15.28
#